data_AF-A0A8S2JA22-F1
#
_entry.id   AF-A0A8S2JA22-F1
#
_cell.length_a   1.000
_cell.length_b   1.000
_cell.length_c   1.000
_cell.angle_alpha   90.00
_cell.angle_beta   90.00
_cell.angle_gamma   90.00
#
_symmetry.space_group_name_H-M   'P 1'
#
loop_
_entity.id
_entity.type
_entity.pdbx_description
1 polymer ?
#
loop_
_entity_poly.entity_id
_entity_poly.type
_entity_poly.pdbx_seq_one_letter_code
_entity_poly.pdbx_strand_id
1 'polypeptide(L)'
;MVVDTKYYDILGVQPNATVDEIKKAYRKLALKLHPDKNGGNDPEQFKQLSQAYEALSDEKKRSLYDQFGEKGLKEGPNSDSSDPFDIFNMFFNGSFNNRQDNRGKNLVHQLSVSLEELYNGAVRKLALQKNVVCNKCEGIGGKKGAVSKCTTCNGSGFVVRINQIAPGMIQQMRSHCSDCEGQGKKIDAKDKCKTCDGKKIVRERKIIEVHIDKGEVIKPGDIKCILNEGMPVYRNPLEKGRLILHFDVKFPNKNEISPENISKLEILLPQRPQVSIPMDAEECVLLEFDPRQSQNSNRNNIYDKDDDHHQSGPTQVNCATH
;
A
#
# COMPACT_ATOMS: atom_id res chain seq x y z
N MET A 1 -15.36 -34.82 -15.76
CA MET A 1 -14.04 -35.08 -15.15
C MET A 1 -13.39 -33.74 -14.87
N VAL A 2 -12.73 -33.61 -13.74
CA VAL A 2 -11.99 -32.39 -13.35
C VAL A 2 -10.76 -32.28 -14.25
N VAL A 3 -10.49 -31.09 -14.79
CA VAL A 3 -9.37 -30.84 -15.72
C VAL A 3 -8.02 -30.82 -14.99
N ASP A 4 -7.99 -30.39 -13.73
CA ASP A 4 -6.78 -30.28 -12.90
C ASP A 4 -7.06 -30.75 -11.46
N THR A 5 -6.29 -31.71 -10.94
CA THR A 5 -6.47 -32.25 -9.58
C THR A 5 -5.59 -31.58 -8.53
N LYS A 6 -4.70 -30.67 -8.92
CA LYS A 6 -3.66 -30.11 -8.06
C LYS A 6 -4.18 -29.56 -6.73
N TYR A 7 -5.29 -28.81 -6.71
CA TYR A 7 -5.86 -28.28 -5.47
C TYR A 7 -6.51 -29.34 -4.57
N TYR A 8 -7.06 -30.40 -5.17
CA TYR A 8 -7.60 -31.54 -4.43
C TYR A 8 -6.46 -32.35 -3.80
N ASP A 9 -5.36 -32.53 -4.53
CA ASP A 9 -4.16 -33.23 -4.06
C ASP A 9 -3.47 -32.48 -2.91
N ILE A 10 -3.37 -31.14 -2.99
CA ILE A 10 -2.82 -30.28 -1.91
C ILE A 10 -3.65 -30.40 -0.62
N LEU A 11 -4.98 -30.47 -0.73
CA LEU A 11 -5.87 -30.65 0.41
C LEU A 11 -6.00 -32.11 0.85
N GLY A 12 -5.48 -33.06 0.07
CA GLY A 12 -5.57 -34.49 0.35
C GLY A 12 -7.00 -35.03 0.31
N VAL A 13 -7.85 -34.47 -0.56
CA VAL A 13 -9.27 -34.85 -0.70
C VAL A 13 -9.56 -35.28 -2.14
N GLN A 14 -10.59 -36.08 -2.36
CA GLN A 14 -10.96 -36.50 -3.71
C GLN A 14 -11.69 -35.37 -4.47
N PRO A 15 -11.67 -35.37 -5.83
CA PRO A 15 -12.35 -34.37 -6.64
C PRO A 15 -13.87 -34.27 -6.41
N ASN A 16 -14.50 -35.32 -5.88
CA ASN A 16 -15.92 -35.39 -5.51
C ASN A 16 -16.19 -35.01 -4.03
N ALA A 17 -15.18 -34.57 -3.28
CA ALA A 17 -15.31 -34.27 -1.85
C ALA A 17 -16.34 -33.16 -1.59
N THR A 18 -17.06 -33.26 -0.49
CA THR A 18 -18.02 -32.24 -0.07
C THR A 18 -17.30 -30.99 0.48
N VAL A 19 -17.98 -29.85 0.50
CA VAL A 19 -17.42 -28.58 1.02
C VAL A 19 -16.99 -28.73 2.49
N ASP A 20 -17.72 -29.52 3.27
CA ASP A 20 -17.39 -29.80 4.68
C ASP A 20 -16.11 -30.64 4.83
N GLU A 21 -15.88 -31.60 3.94
CA GLU A 21 -14.66 -32.40 3.90
C GLU A 21 -13.45 -31.55 3.51
N ILE A 22 -13.60 -30.67 2.52
CA ILE A 22 -12.58 -29.69 2.10
C ILE A 22 -12.22 -28.77 3.28
N LYS A 23 -13.22 -28.27 4.01
CA LYS A 23 -13.03 -27.40 5.18
C LYS A 23 -12.42 -28.13 6.37
N LYS A 24 -12.70 -29.42 6.54
CA LYS A 24 -12.10 -30.25 7.59
C LYS A 24 -10.64 -30.56 7.26
N ALA A 25 -10.32 -30.87 6.00
CA ALA A 25 -8.98 -31.12 5.52
C ALA A 25 -8.09 -29.88 5.63
N TYR A 26 -8.58 -28.71 5.19
CA TYR A 26 -7.88 -27.44 5.33
C TYR A 26 -7.55 -27.13 6.79
N ARG A 27 -8.51 -27.22 7.71
CA ARG A 27 -8.26 -26.95 9.14
C ARG A 27 -7.19 -27.87 9.74
N LYS A 28 -7.19 -29.14 9.36
CA LYS A 28 -6.20 -30.13 9.83
C LYS A 28 -4.80 -29.84 9.29
N LEU A 29 -4.68 -29.44 8.02
CA LEU A 29 -3.40 -29.12 7.37
C LEU A 29 -2.88 -27.74 7.78
N ALA A 30 -3.75 -26.74 7.93
CA ALA A 30 -3.38 -25.39 8.33
C ALA A 30 -2.80 -25.35 9.75
N LEU A 31 -3.31 -26.19 10.66
CA LEU A 31 -2.73 -26.34 12.00
C LEU A 31 -1.34 -27.01 11.98
N LYS A 32 -1.09 -27.92 11.01
CA LYS A 32 0.19 -28.60 10.85
C LYS A 32 1.24 -27.75 10.16
N LEU A 33 0.84 -26.96 9.17
CA LEU A 33 1.71 -26.12 8.35
C LEU A 33 1.81 -24.68 8.87
N HIS A 34 1.28 -24.40 10.06
CA HIS A 34 1.33 -23.06 10.63
C HIS A 34 2.79 -22.68 10.98
N PRO A 35 3.33 -21.57 10.44
CA PRO A 35 4.74 -21.21 10.58
C PRO A 35 5.17 -20.97 12.04
N ASP A 36 4.22 -20.55 12.88
CA ASP A 36 4.45 -20.26 14.31
C ASP A 36 4.43 -21.51 15.22
N LYS A 37 3.87 -22.64 14.76
CA LYS A 37 3.60 -23.80 15.65
C LYS A 37 4.47 -25.02 15.38
N ASN A 38 5.07 -25.14 14.18
CA ASN A 38 5.86 -26.30 13.78
C ASN A 38 7.14 -25.89 13.03
N GLY A 39 8.07 -25.25 13.74
CA GLY A 39 9.51 -25.19 13.45
C GLY A 39 9.97 -25.34 11.99
N GLY A 40 9.54 -24.46 11.08
CA GLY A 40 10.12 -24.35 9.74
C GLY A 40 9.47 -25.19 8.64
N ASN A 41 8.14 -25.26 8.57
CA ASN A 41 7.49 -25.65 7.31
C ASN A 41 7.59 -24.50 6.29
N ASP A 42 7.88 -24.84 5.03
CA ASP A 42 8.05 -23.86 3.96
C ASP A 42 6.84 -22.91 3.87
N PRO A 43 7.04 -21.58 3.93
CA PRO A 43 5.96 -20.61 3.82
C PRO A 43 5.20 -20.75 2.49
N GLU A 44 5.81 -21.34 1.47
CA GLU A 44 5.18 -21.64 0.18
C GLU A 44 4.11 -22.72 0.28
N GLN A 45 4.27 -23.73 1.13
CA GLN A 45 3.28 -24.81 1.28
C GLN A 45 2.00 -24.29 1.95
N PHE A 46 2.13 -23.40 2.93
CA PHE A 46 0.97 -22.76 3.56
C PHE A 46 0.23 -21.82 2.58
N LYS A 47 0.96 -21.13 1.70
CA LYS A 47 0.39 -20.31 0.63
C LYS A 47 -0.42 -21.17 -0.35
N GLN A 48 0.16 -22.27 -0.83
CA GLN A 48 -0.52 -23.20 -1.74
C GLN A 48 -1.75 -23.85 -1.10
N LEU A 49 -1.67 -24.22 0.18
CA LEU A 49 -2.81 -24.75 0.94
C LEU A 49 -3.97 -23.74 1.03
N SER A 50 -3.66 -22.48 1.27
CA SER A 50 -4.66 -21.41 1.36
C SER A 50 -5.31 -21.13 0.00
N GLN A 51 -4.52 -21.13 -1.07
CA GLN A 51 -5.01 -20.98 -2.44
C GLN A 51 -5.94 -22.13 -2.85
N ALA A 52 -5.57 -23.37 -2.53
CA ALA A 52 -6.39 -24.55 -2.83
C ALA A 52 -7.74 -24.51 -2.09
N TYR A 53 -7.74 -24.12 -0.81
CA TYR A 53 -8.98 -23.96 -0.05
C TYR A 53 -9.86 -22.83 -0.59
N GLU A 54 -9.28 -21.70 -1.00
CA GLU A 54 -10.07 -20.59 -1.56
C GLU A 54 -10.74 -20.99 -2.89
N ALA A 55 -10.03 -21.69 -3.76
CA ALA A 55 -10.58 -22.16 -5.02
C ALA A 55 -11.69 -23.22 -4.84
N LEU A 56 -11.53 -24.11 -3.85
CA LEU A 56 -12.45 -25.25 -3.65
C LEU A 56 -13.56 -25.02 -2.60
N SER A 57 -13.47 -23.96 -1.78
CA SER A 57 -14.48 -23.64 -0.74
C SER A 57 -15.73 -22.97 -1.29
N ASP A 58 -15.62 -22.21 -2.37
CA ASP A 58 -16.75 -21.58 -3.08
C ASP A 58 -17.20 -22.45 -4.26
N GLU A 59 -18.48 -22.82 -4.29
CA GLU A 59 -19.04 -23.71 -5.31
C GLU A 59 -18.87 -23.17 -6.75
N LYS A 60 -18.96 -21.84 -6.92
CA LYS A 60 -18.73 -21.18 -8.22
C LYS A 60 -17.27 -21.23 -8.67
N LYS A 61 -16.34 -20.99 -7.75
CA LYS A 61 -14.89 -21.03 -8.03
C LYS A 61 -14.43 -22.46 -8.29
N ARG A 62 -14.97 -23.40 -7.53
CA ARG A 62 -14.75 -24.83 -7.72
C ARG A 62 -15.22 -25.28 -9.10
N SER A 63 -16.43 -24.88 -9.50
CA SER A 63 -16.92 -25.20 -10.85
C SER A 63 -16.05 -24.61 -11.96
N LEU A 64 -15.52 -23.40 -11.78
CA LEU A 64 -14.58 -22.79 -12.75
C LEU A 64 -13.25 -23.54 -12.80
N TYR A 65 -12.69 -23.88 -11.63
CA TYR A 65 -11.46 -24.67 -11.54
C TYR A 65 -11.64 -26.07 -12.15
N ASP A 66 -12.77 -26.72 -11.88
CA ASP A 66 -13.07 -28.05 -12.40
C ASP A 66 -13.21 -28.06 -13.93
N GLN A 67 -13.65 -26.94 -14.53
CA GLN A 67 -13.84 -26.77 -15.98
C GLN A 67 -12.59 -26.28 -16.72
N PHE A 68 -11.77 -25.42 -16.10
CA PHE A 68 -10.70 -24.68 -16.78
C PHE A 68 -9.32 -24.80 -16.12
N GLY A 69 -9.20 -25.50 -14.98
CA GLY A 69 -7.97 -25.65 -14.21
C GLY A 69 -7.45 -24.33 -13.63
N GLU A 70 -6.19 -24.32 -13.17
CA GLU A 70 -5.56 -23.14 -12.54
C GLU A 70 -5.56 -21.89 -13.45
N LYS A 71 -5.54 -22.07 -14.78
CA LYS A 71 -5.53 -20.97 -15.76
C LYS A 71 -6.85 -20.20 -15.80
N GLY A 72 -8.00 -20.89 -15.70
CA GLY A 72 -9.30 -20.23 -15.66
C GLY A 72 -9.55 -19.41 -14.40
N LEU A 73 -8.80 -19.67 -13.33
CA LEU A 73 -8.84 -18.88 -12.10
C LEU A 73 -7.96 -17.61 -12.18
N LYS A 74 -6.96 -17.59 -13.08
CA LYS A 74 -6.07 -16.43 -13.33
C LYS A 74 -6.66 -15.43 -14.34
N GLU A 75 -7.52 -15.88 -15.25
CA GLU A 75 -8.10 -15.05 -16.32
C GLU A 75 -9.55 -14.61 -16.04
N GLY A 76 -9.86 -14.22 -14.80
CA GLY A 76 -11.12 -13.57 -14.46
C GLY A 76 -11.19 -12.13 -15.01
N PRO A 77 -12.38 -11.57 -15.29
CA PRO A 77 -12.51 -10.26 -15.93
C PRO A 77 -12.11 -9.15 -14.96
N ASN A 78 -10.82 -8.77 -14.98
CA ASN A 78 -10.18 -7.52 -14.55
C ASN A 78 -8.69 -7.76 -14.27
N SER A 79 -7.92 -8.13 -15.30
CA SER A 79 -6.47 -8.36 -15.21
C SER A 79 -5.71 -7.27 -15.94
N ASP A 80 -5.55 -6.11 -15.30
CA ASP A 80 -4.51 -5.14 -15.65
C ASP A 80 -4.03 -4.44 -14.36
N SER A 81 -3.25 -5.18 -13.57
CA SER A 81 -2.43 -4.60 -12.50
C SER A 81 -1.31 -5.56 -12.10
N SER A 82 -0.09 -5.11 -12.35
CA SER A 82 1.15 -5.81 -12.03
C SER A 82 1.42 -5.82 -10.52
N ASP A 83 0.70 -6.65 -9.76
CA ASP A 83 1.21 -7.31 -8.53
C ASP A 83 0.23 -8.41 -8.07
N PRO A 84 0.62 -9.70 -8.06
CA PRO A 84 -0.22 -10.79 -7.55
C PRO A 84 -0.66 -10.64 -6.08
N PHE A 85 0.00 -9.77 -5.31
CA PHE A 85 -0.40 -9.44 -3.94
C PHE A 85 -1.55 -8.42 -3.85
N ASP A 86 -1.78 -7.60 -4.88
CA ASP A 86 -2.83 -6.57 -4.85
C ASP A 86 -4.22 -7.14 -5.16
N ILE A 87 -4.28 -8.19 -5.99
CA ILE A 87 -5.52 -8.94 -6.27
C ILE A 87 -5.92 -9.77 -5.03
N PHE A 88 -4.96 -10.35 -4.31
CA PHE A 88 -5.23 -11.06 -3.07
C PHE A 88 -5.72 -10.10 -1.96
N ASN A 89 -5.15 -8.89 -1.86
CA ASN A 89 -5.64 -7.85 -0.95
C ASN A 89 -7.02 -7.31 -1.34
N MET A 90 -7.36 -7.28 -2.63
CA MET A 90 -8.65 -6.82 -3.13
C MET A 90 -9.76 -7.88 -2.98
N PHE A 91 -9.42 -9.17 -3.04
CA PHE A 91 -10.39 -10.26 -2.94
C PHE A 91 -10.59 -10.77 -1.49
N PHE A 92 -9.51 -10.95 -0.71
CA PHE A 92 -9.61 -11.38 0.70
C PHE A 92 -10.13 -10.28 1.64
N ASN A 93 -10.09 -9.02 1.21
CA ASN A 93 -10.66 -7.89 1.94
C ASN A 93 -11.98 -7.37 1.33
N GLY A 94 -12.53 -8.08 0.34
CA GLY A 94 -13.62 -7.60 -0.53
C GLY A 94 -15.04 -8.08 -0.22
N SER A 95 -15.29 -8.97 0.76
CA SER A 95 -16.67 -9.41 1.07
C SER A 95 -16.99 -9.80 2.52
N PHE A 96 -16.09 -9.59 3.49
CA PHE A 96 -16.41 -9.71 4.93
C PHE A 96 -16.00 -8.51 5.79
N ASN A 97 -15.48 -7.43 5.20
CA ASN A 97 -15.27 -6.17 5.90
C ASN A 97 -15.83 -5.00 5.10
N ASN A 98 -17.17 -4.90 5.07
CA ASN A 98 -17.81 -3.59 5.05
C ASN A 98 -17.79 -2.94 6.45
N ARG A 99 -16.83 -3.33 7.29
CA ARG A 99 -16.08 -2.33 8.05
C ARG A 99 -15.18 -1.64 7.03
N GLN A 100 -15.77 -0.69 6.30
CA GLN A 100 -15.03 0.51 5.91
C GLN A 100 -14.18 0.83 7.12
N ASP A 101 -12.85 0.73 6.98
CA ASP A 101 -11.93 0.88 8.09
C ASP A 101 -12.26 2.26 8.66
N ASN A 102 -13.09 2.29 9.71
CA ASN A 102 -13.50 3.48 10.43
C ASN A 102 -12.32 3.88 11.31
N ARG A 103 -11.11 3.74 10.77
CA ARG A 103 -9.84 4.16 11.32
C ARG A 103 -9.45 5.38 10.52
N GLY A 104 -9.06 6.42 11.22
CA GLY A 104 -8.79 7.69 10.57
C GLY A 104 -7.62 7.51 9.61
N LYS A 105 -7.58 8.29 8.52
CA LYS A 105 -6.49 8.19 7.56
C LYS A 105 -5.15 8.38 8.27
N ASN A 106 -4.18 7.53 7.95
CA ASN A 106 -2.83 7.69 8.50
C ASN A 106 -2.19 8.96 7.94
N LEU A 107 -1.34 9.61 8.74
CA LEU A 107 -0.48 10.71 8.30
C LEU A 107 0.94 10.15 8.14
N VAL A 108 1.61 10.46 7.03
CA VAL A 108 3.01 10.09 6.82
C VAL A 108 3.86 11.35 6.93
N HIS A 109 4.92 11.30 7.72
CA HIS A 109 5.87 12.40 7.90
C HIS A 109 7.30 11.88 7.79
N GLN A 110 8.11 12.52 6.94
CA GLN A 110 9.54 12.22 6.84
C GLN A 110 10.29 12.92 7.98
N LEU A 111 10.96 12.16 8.83
CA LEU A 111 11.74 12.67 9.95
C LEU A 111 13.22 12.53 9.60
N SER A 112 13.87 13.66 9.29
CA SER A 112 15.31 13.70 9.07
C SER A 112 16.03 13.77 10.41
N VAL A 113 16.93 12.83 10.66
CA VAL A 113 17.70 12.67 11.90
C VAL A 113 19.16 12.41 11.54
N SER A 114 20.11 13.02 12.24
CA SER A 114 21.53 12.69 12.03
C SER A 114 21.90 11.40 12.75
N LEU A 115 22.95 10.73 12.28
CA LEU A 115 23.48 9.54 12.95
C LEU A 115 23.86 9.84 14.42
N GLU A 116 24.41 11.02 14.69
CA GLU A 116 24.78 11.48 16.03
C GLU A 116 23.57 11.59 16.96
N GLU A 117 22.45 12.13 16.46
CA GLU A 117 21.20 12.27 17.22
C GLU A 117 20.59 10.91 17.58
N LEU A 118 20.78 9.88 16.75
CA LEU A 118 20.35 8.51 17.06
C LEU A 118 21.15 7.91 18.23
N TYR A 119 22.47 8.12 18.25
CA TYR A 119 23.31 7.56 19.32
C TYR A 119 23.28 8.36 20.61
N ASN A 120 23.23 9.70 20.54
CA ASN A 120 23.21 10.57 21.71
C ASN A 120 21.80 10.79 22.27
N GLY A 121 20.77 10.41 21.51
CA GLY A 121 19.36 10.69 21.77
C GLY A 121 18.98 12.12 21.42
N ALA A 122 17.74 12.30 20.97
CA ALA A 122 17.23 13.60 20.56
C ALA A 122 15.73 13.74 20.79
N VAL A 123 15.26 14.98 20.94
CA VAL A 123 13.82 15.30 20.98
C VAL A 123 13.50 16.18 19.79
N ARG A 124 12.65 15.69 18.88
CA ARG A 124 12.24 16.41 17.67
C ARG A 124 10.80 16.90 17.81
N LYS A 125 10.60 18.20 17.57
CA LYS A 125 9.27 18.83 17.60
C LYS A 125 8.67 18.85 16.19
N LEU A 126 7.61 18.07 16.00
CA LEU A 126 6.86 17.99 14.75
C LEU A 126 5.60 18.84 14.82
N ALA A 127 5.50 19.86 13.96
CA ALA A 127 4.29 20.66 13.83
C ALA A 127 3.38 20.06 12.77
N LEU A 128 2.24 19.50 13.19
CA LEU A 128 1.24 18.92 12.30
C LEU A 128 -0.02 19.77 12.26
N GLN A 129 -0.61 19.91 11.07
CA GLN A 129 -1.96 20.45 10.92
C GLN A 129 -2.95 19.30 11.00
N LYS A 130 -3.84 19.34 12.00
CA LYS A 130 -4.87 18.33 12.18
C LYS A 130 -6.25 18.95 12.29
N ASN A 131 -7.26 18.18 11.90
CA ASN A 131 -8.64 18.53 12.18
C ASN A 131 -8.96 18.15 13.63
N VAL A 132 -9.39 19.11 14.42
CA VAL A 132 -9.91 18.90 15.78
C VAL A 132 -11.39 19.25 15.82
N VAL A 133 -12.11 18.70 16.80
CA VAL A 133 -13.50 19.09 17.05
C VAL A 133 -13.54 20.59 17.35
N CYS A 134 -14.49 21.30 16.76
CA CYS A 134 -14.63 22.73 16.98
C CYS A 134 -15.07 23.00 18.43
N ASN A 135 -14.20 23.63 19.23
CA ASN A 135 -14.45 23.93 20.64
C ASN A 135 -15.71 24.80 20.85
N LYS A 136 -16.04 25.71 19.92
CA LYS A 136 -17.20 26.61 20.08
C LYS A 136 -18.56 25.93 19.92
N CYS A 137 -18.64 24.87 19.12
CA CYS A 137 -19.90 24.15 18.89
C CYS A 137 -19.84 22.70 19.37
N GLU A 138 -18.74 22.28 20.00
CA GLU A 138 -18.55 20.92 20.54
C GLU A 138 -18.87 19.82 19.50
N GLY A 139 -18.58 20.09 18.22
CA GLY A 139 -18.86 19.16 17.12
C GLY A 139 -20.33 19.10 16.66
N ILE A 140 -21.20 19.96 17.18
CA ILE A 140 -22.62 20.08 16.75
C ILE A 140 -22.71 20.73 15.37
N GLY A 141 -21.85 21.71 15.09
CA GLY A 141 -21.81 22.46 13.82
C GLY A 141 -22.71 23.71 13.81
N GLY A 142 -23.47 23.95 14.88
CA GLY A 142 -24.34 25.11 15.02
C GLY A 142 -24.64 25.42 16.49
N LYS A 143 -25.56 26.36 16.72
CA LYS A 143 -26.07 26.63 18.08
C LYS A 143 -26.75 25.39 18.66
N LYS A 144 -26.74 25.25 20.00
CA LYS A 144 -27.44 24.16 20.69
C LYS A 144 -28.93 24.21 20.32
N GLY A 145 -29.48 23.08 19.84
CA GLY A 145 -30.87 22.98 19.38
C GLY A 145 -31.14 23.39 17.93
N ALA A 146 -30.19 23.99 17.22
CA ALA A 146 -30.38 24.44 15.83
C ALA A 146 -30.25 23.32 14.77
N VAL A 147 -30.14 22.07 15.21
CA VAL A 147 -29.93 20.93 14.32
C VAL A 147 -31.27 20.24 14.06
N SER A 148 -31.77 20.34 12.83
CA SER A 148 -33.02 19.72 12.38
C SER A 148 -32.75 18.43 11.61
N LYS A 149 -33.71 17.50 11.59
CA LYS A 149 -33.65 16.32 10.72
C LYS A 149 -33.81 16.77 9.27
N CYS A 150 -32.99 16.23 8.37
CA CYS A 150 -33.13 16.52 6.94
C CYS A 150 -34.45 15.93 6.43
N THR A 151 -35.31 16.77 5.87
CA THR A 151 -36.63 16.40 5.34
C THR A 151 -36.54 15.51 4.10
N THR A 152 -35.52 15.70 3.27
CA THR A 152 -35.34 14.99 1.99
C THR A 152 -34.93 13.53 2.18
N CYS A 153 -34.24 13.20 3.27
CA CYS A 153 -33.84 11.83 3.59
C CYS A 153 -34.41 11.32 4.93
N ASN A 154 -35.26 12.09 5.60
CA ASN A 154 -35.82 11.78 6.92
C ASN A 154 -34.78 11.35 7.97
N GLY A 155 -33.56 11.88 7.89
CA GLY A 155 -32.48 11.54 8.81
C GLY A 155 -31.59 10.38 8.38
N SER A 156 -31.89 9.68 7.28
CA SER A 156 -31.07 8.55 6.81
C SER A 156 -29.72 9.00 6.22
N GLY A 157 -29.65 10.22 5.67
CA GLY A 157 -28.48 10.73 4.96
C GLY A 157 -28.32 10.20 3.54
N PHE A 158 -29.18 9.31 3.07
CA PHE A 158 -29.13 8.76 1.71
C PHE A 158 -30.52 8.77 1.07
N VAL A 159 -30.54 8.92 -0.26
CA VAL A 159 -31.74 8.86 -1.07
C VAL A 159 -31.56 7.74 -2.10
N VAL A 160 -32.62 6.99 -2.37
CA VAL A 160 -32.60 5.92 -3.38
C VAL A 160 -32.97 6.55 -4.72
N ARG A 161 -32.05 6.50 -5.69
CA ARG A 161 -32.32 6.88 -7.08
C ARG A 161 -32.46 5.62 -7.92
N ILE A 162 -33.56 5.51 -8.65
CA ILE A 162 -33.80 4.40 -9.57
C ILE A 162 -33.23 4.81 -10.93
N ASN A 163 -32.17 4.14 -11.39
CA ASN A 163 -31.64 4.30 -12.73
C ASN A 163 -32.13 3.14 -13.60
N GLN A 164 -32.76 3.44 -14.72
CA GLN A 164 -33.19 2.45 -15.69
C GLN A 164 -32.08 2.23 -16.71
N ILE A 165 -31.45 1.06 -16.67
CA ILE A 165 -30.28 0.75 -17.50
C ILE A 165 -30.72 0.11 -18.83
N ALA A 166 -31.86 -0.57 -18.83
CA ALA A 166 -32.44 -1.18 -20.03
C ALA A 166 -33.97 -1.28 -19.89
N PRO A 167 -34.71 -1.51 -20.99
CA PRO A 167 -36.13 -1.86 -20.94
C PRO A 167 -36.34 -3.05 -20.00
N GLY A 168 -37.14 -2.87 -18.94
CA GLY A 168 -37.41 -3.89 -17.91
C GLY A 168 -36.33 -4.08 -16.83
N MET A 169 -35.17 -3.41 -16.90
CA MET A 169 -34.10 -3.56 -15.90
C MET A 169 -33.83 -2.24 -15.16
N ILE A 170 -34.30 -2.16 -13.91
CA ILE A 170 -34.07 -1.03 -12.99
C ILE A 170 -32.98 -1.36 -11.98
N GLN A 171 -32.00 -0.47 -11.81
CA GLN A 171 -31.00 -0.54 -10.76
C GLN A 171 -31.31 0.53 -9.70
N GLN A 172 -31.50 0.10 -8.45
CA GLN A 172 -31.63 1.02 -7.33
C GLN A 172 -30.25 1.42 -6.82
N MET A 173 -29.87 2.68 -7.03
CA MET A 173 -28.61 3.23 -6.53
C MET A 173 -28.86 4.08 -5.29
N ARG A 174 -28.20 3.77 -4.18
CA ARG A 174 -28.19 4.64 -2.99
C ARG A 174 -27.18 5.75 -3.22
N SER A 175 -27.65 6.99 -3.30
CA SER A 175 -26.79 8.18 -3.36
C SER A 175 -26.88 8.98 -2.07
N HIS A 176 -25.85 9.75 -1.75
CA HIS A 176 -25.91 10.68 -0.63
C HIS A 176 -27.01 11.71 -0.87
N CYS A 177 -27.77 12.02 0.18
CA CYS A 177 -28.75 13.08 0.14
C CYS A 177 -28.04 14.40 -0.15
N SER A 178 -28.28 15.01 -1.32
CA SER A 178 -27.68 16.29 -1.77
C SER A 178 -27.91 17.42 -0.77
N ASP A 179 -29.07 17.37 -0.14
CA ASP A 179 -29.60 18.40 0.74
C ASP A 179 -28.91 18.48 2.11
N CYS A 180 -28.39 17.36 2.61
CA CYS A 180 -27.64 17.32 3.86
C CYS A 180 -26.23 16.75 3.68
N GLU A 181 -25.77 16.56 2.44
CA GLU A 181 -24.47 15.97 2.09
C GLU A 181 -24.16 14.68 2.87
N GLY A 182 -25.16 13.80 3.02
CA GLY A 182 -24.97 12.56 3.78
C GLY A 182 -25.04 12.69 5.30
N GLN A 183 -25.27 13.88 5.87
CA GLN A 183 -25.27 14.08 7.32
C GLN A 183 -26.58 13.67 8.02
N GLY A 184 -27.69 13.55 7.29
CA GLY A 184 -29.03 13.27 7.82
C GLY A 184 -29.63 14.42 8.64
N LYS A 185 -28.86 15.47 8.90
CA LYS A 185 -29.25 16.64 9.69
C LYS A 185 -28.95 17.91 8.90
N LYS A 186 -29.81 18.92 9.02
CA LYS A 186 -29.64 20.25 8.44
C LYS A 186 -29.47 21.27 9.57
N ILE A 187 -28.70 22.32 9.29
CA ILE A 187 -28.52 23.47 10.18
C ILE A 187 -28.73 24.70 9.30
N ASP A 188 -29.66 25.56 9.72
CA ASP A 188 -29.94 26.81 9.00
C ASP A 188 -28.71 27.70 8.95
N ALA A 189 -28.52 28.42 7.83
CA ALA A 189 -27.33 29.23 7.60
C ALA A 189 -27.05 30.26 8.71
N LYS A 190 -28.12 30.77 9.34
CA LYS A 190 -28.05 31.75 10.45
C LYS A 190 -27.53 31.13 11.76
N ASP A 191 -27.68 29.83 11.92
CA ASP A 191 -27.33 29.11 13.15
C ASP A 191 -26.11 28.22 13.00
N LYS A 192 -25.50 28.20 11.82
CA LYS A 192 -24.18 27.60 11.60
C LYS A 192 -23.15 28.24 12.52
N CYS A 193 -22.26 27.41 13.04
CA CYS A 193 -21.16 27.88 13.86
C CYS A 193 -20.23 28.75 13.01
N LYS A 194 -20.00 30.01 13.40
CA LYS A 194 -19.14 30.97 12.69
C LYS A 194 -17.65 30.58 12.64
N THR A 195 -17.23 29.58 13.42
CA THR A 195 -15.81 29.19 13.53
C THR A 195 -15.48 27.95 12.69
N CYS A 196 -16.45 27.08 12.43
CA CYS A 196 -16.26 25.91 11.56
C CYS A 196 -17.19 25.90 10.35
N ASP A 197 -18.05 26.91 10.18
CA ASP A 197 -19.06 27.04 9.12
C ASP A 197 -19.95 25.80 8.94
N GLY A 198 -20.36 25.18 10.05
CA GLY A 198 -21.15 23.95 10.01
C GLY A 198 -20.37 22.64 9.83
N LYS A 199 -19.05 22.71 9.60
CA LYS A 199 -18.19 21.52 9.36
C LYS A 199 -17.85 20.73 10.61
N LYS A 200 -18.16 21.24 11.82
CA LYS A 200 -17.95 20.61 13.14
C LYS A 200 -16.48 20.47 13.56
N ILE A 201 -15.55 20.64 12.63
CA ILE A 201 -14.10 20.53 12.84
C ILE A 201 -13.39 21.83 12.42
N VAL A 202 -12.26 22.11 13.05
CA VAL A 202 -11.35 23.20 12.71
C VAL A 202 -9.94 22.67 12.51
N ARG A 203 -9.17 23.30 11.61
CA ARG A 203 -7.75 22.98 11.44
C ARG A 203 -6.96 23.67 12.55
N GLU A 204 -6.24 22.89 13.33
CA GLU A 204 -5.38 23.37 14.40
C GLU A 204 -3.96 22.84 14.21
N ARG A 205 -2.97 23.68 14.53
CA ARG A 205 -1.55 23.30 14.54
C ARG A 205 -1.24 22.68 15.90
N LYS A 206 -0.90 21.39 15.91
CA LYS A 206 -0.39 20.70 17.11
C LYS A 206 1.09 20.41 16.95
N ILE A 207 1.84 20.66 18.02
CA ILE A 207 3.24 20.25 18.11
C ILE A 207 3.26 18.90 18.83
N ILE A 208 3.91 17.92 18.23
CA ILE A 208 4.16 16.59 18.79
C ILE A 208 5.66 16.50 19.06
N GLU A 209 6.01 16.08 20.27
CA GLU A 209 7.40 15.81 20.63
C GLU A 209 7.68 14.33 20.38
N VAL A 210 8.62 14.05 19.48
CA VAL A 210 9.09 12.71 19.15
C VAL A 210 10.42 12.50 19.87
N HIS A 211 10.43 11.52 20.77
CA HIS A 211 11.63 11.12 21.48
C HIS A 211 12.36 10.04 20.67
N ILE A 212 13.66 10.23 20.52
CA ILE A 212 14.59 9.27 19.94
C ILE A 212 15.51 8.85 21.08
N ASP A 213 15.37 7.60 21.52
CA ASP A 213 16.10 7.07 22.65
C ASP A 213 17.55 6.78 22.28
N LYS A 214 18.45 6.95 23.25
CA LYS A 214 19.89 6.79 23.05
C LYS A 214 20.23 5.34 22.69
N GLY A 215 21.00 5.14 21.63
CA GLY A 215 21.45 3.81 21.21
C GLY A 215 20.36 2.98 20.54
N GLU A 216 19.21 3.56 20.23
CA GLU A 216 18.19 2.89 19.43
C GLU A 216 18.69 2.76 17.98
N VAL A 217 18.76 1.53 17.47
CA VAL A 217 19.23 1.26 16.11
C VAL A 217 18.08 1.54 15.12
N ILE A 218 18.19 2.66 14.40
CA ILE A 218 17.27 3.05 13.32
C ILE A 218 18.02 3.05 11.99
N LYS A 219 17.53 2.27 11.03
CA LYS A 219 18.11 2.19 9.68
C LYS A 219 17.60 3.33 8.80
N PRO A 220 18.37 3.73 7.77
CA PRO A 220 17.86 4.60 6.72
C PRO A 220 16.60 3.99 6.07
N GLY A 221 15.51 4.76 6.00
CA GLY A 221 14.22 4.29 5.48
C GLY A 221 13.38 3.50 6.47
N ASP A 222 13.81 3.36 7.74
CA ASP A 222 12.97 2.72 8.75
C ASP A 222 11.65 3.46 8.96
N ILE A 223 10.61 2.69 9.27
CA ILE A 223 9.26 3.20 9.46
C ILE A 223 8.82 2.90 10.90
N LYS A 224 8.47 3.95 11.66
CA LYS A 224 7.83 3.80 12.98
C LYS A 224 6.48 4.50 13.01
N CYS A 225 5.67 4.22 14.02
CA CYS A 225 4.36 4.87 14.13
C CYS A 225 4.02 5.33 15.56
N ILE A 226 3.30 6.45 15.63
CA ILE A 226 2.68 6.96 16.84
C ILE A 226 1.17 6.72 16.73
N LEU A 227 0.64 5.96 17.67
CA LEU A 227 -0.79 5.61 17.71
C LEU A 227 -1.64 6.86 18.01
N ASN A 228 -2.83 6.92 17.42
CA ASN A 228 -3.84 7.97 17.68
C ASN A 228 -3.42 9.41 17.35
N GLU A 229 -2.35 9.61 16.57
CA GLU A 229 -1.90 10.93 16.10
C GLU A 229 -2.12 11.14 14.59
N GLY A 230 -2.84 10.23 13.92
CA GLY A 230 -3.29 10.40 12.54
C GLY A 230 -4.55 11.25 12.41
N MET A 231 -5.16 11.25 11.22
CA MET A 231 -6.39 12.01 10.97
C MET A 231 -7.55 11.46 11.79
N PRO A 232 -8.55 12.28 12.17
CA PRO A 232 -9.77 11.78 12.78
C PRO A 232 -10.59 10.96 11.77
N VAL A 233 -11.35 9.98 12.29
CA VAL A 233 -12.30 9.21 11.51
C VAL A 233 -13.49 10.09 11.11
N TYR A 234 -13.95 9.92 9.88
CA TYR A 234 -15.17 10.58 9.42
C TYR A 234 -16.36 10.15 10.29
N ARG A 235 -17.07 11.12 10.90
CA ARG A 235 -18.18 10.95 11.86
C ARG A 235 -17.80 10.44 13.26
N ASN A 236 -16.56 10.04 13.51
CA ASN A 236 -16.08 9.71 14.85
C ASN A 236 -14.77 10.47 15.17
N PRO A 237 -14.84 11.75 15.56
CA PRO A 237 -13.65 12.57 15.79
C PRO A 237 -12.75 12.11 16.95
N LEU A 238 -13.26 11.22 17.81
CA LEU A 238 -12.53 10.66 18.95
C LEU A 238 -11.59 9.53 18.53
N GLU A 239 -11.91 8.82 17.45
CA GLU A 239 -11.03 7.82 16.85
C GLU A 239 -10.12 8.49 15.82
N LYS A 240 -8.82 8.17 15.90
CA LYS A 240 -7.78 8.75 15.05
C LYS A 240 -6.94 7.65 14.42
N GLY A 241 -6.39 7.96 13.24
CA GLY A 241 -5.41 7.12 12.57
C GLY A 241 -4.06 7.10 13.29
N ARG A 242 -3.07 6.52 12.62
CA ARG A 242 -1.67 6.53 13.06
C ARG A 242 -0.90 7.66 12.39
N LEU A 243 0.07 8.22 13.09
CA LEU A 243 1.14 9.00 12.48
C LEU A 243 2.29 8.05 12.17
N ILE A 244 2.66 7.96 10.91
CA ILE A 244 3.74 7.13 10.39
C ILE A 244 4.94 8.05 10.16
N LEU A 245 6.08 7.71 10.77
CA LEU A 245 7.34 8.40 10.64
C LEU A 245 8.25 7.59 9.74
N HIS A 246 8.69 8.19 8.63
CA HIS A 246 9.70 7.63 7.75
C HIS A 246 11.05 8.27 8.08
N PHE A 247 11.99 7.49 8.57
CA PHE A 247 13.28 8.00 9.03
C PHE A 247 14.24 8.18 7.87
N ASP A 248 14.73 9.41 7.74
CA ASP A 248 15.77 9.78 6.80
C ASP A 248 17.06 10.07 7.58
N VAL A 249 17.93 9.07 7.63
CA VAL A 249 19.15 9.10 8.46
C VAL A 249 20.28 9.75 7.68
N LYS A 250 20.72 10.91 8.15
CA LYS A 250 21.85 11.64 7.60
C LYS A 250 23.15 11.14 8.21
N PHE A 251 23.99 10.55 7.36
CA PHE A 251 25.36 10.21 7.72
C PHE A 251 26.24 11.46 7.70
N PRO A 252 27.30 11.51 8.53
CA PRO A 252 28.28 12.57 8.51
C PRO A 252 29.01 12.63 7.16
N ASN A 253 29.46 13.83 6.78
CA ASN A 253 30.19 14.07 5.54
C ASN A 253 31.61 13.49 5.58
N LYS A 254 32.23 13.32 4.40
CA LYS A 254 33.53 12.65 4.16
C LYS A 254 34.71 13.14 5.03
N ASN A 255 34.60 14.32 5.65
CA ASN A 255 35.64 14.96 6.46
C ASN A 255 35.22 15.28 7.90
N GLU A 256 34.04 14.84 8.34
CA GLU A 256 33.53 15.14 9.69
C GLU A 256 34.05 14.14 10.74
N ILE A 257 34.48 12.95 10.31
CA ILE A 257 35.04 11.92 11.20
C ILE A 257 36.56 11.89 11.05
N SER A 258 37.29 12.08 12.15
CA SER A 258 38.75 11.96 12.18
C SER A 258 39.22 10.51 11.95
N PRO A 259 40.41 10.29 11.36
CA PRO A 259 40.94 8.95 11.14
C PRO A 259 41.10 8.12 12.42
N GLU A 260 41.40 8.76 13.56
CA GLU A 260 41.44 8.10 14.86
C GLU A 260 40.08 7.54 15.30
N ASN A 261 39.00 8.25 14.99
CA ASN A 261 37.64 7.82 15.31
C ASN A 261 37.18 6.69 14.38
N ILE A 262 37.65 6.67 13.12
CA ILE A 262 37.39 5.56 12.18
C ILE A 262 37.95 4.25 12.73
N SER A 263 39.20 4.25 13.23
CA SER A 263 39.78 3.04 13.84
C SER A 263 39.00 2.55 15.06
N LYS A 264 38.43 3.46 15.86
CA LYS A 264 37.56 3.08 16.99
C LYS A 264 36.23 2.49 16.51
N LEU A 265 35.64 3.05 15.45
CA LEU A 265 34.40 2.53 14.86
C LEU A 265 34.60 1.13 14.28
N GLU A 266 35.74 0.86 13.64
CA GLU A 266 36.07 -0.46 13.09
C GLU A 266 36.05 -1.56 14.17
N ILE A 267 36.51 -1.26 15.38
CA ILE A 267 36.50 -2.20 16.51
C ILE A 267 35.08 -2.47 17.02
N LEU A 268 34.18 -1.49 16.93
CA LEU A 268 32.81 -1.59 17.45
C LEU A 268 31.85 -2.28 16.47
N LEU A 269 32.22 -2.35 15.18
CA LEU A 269 31.41 -2.98 14.14
C LEU A 269 31.67 -4.50 14.07
N PRO A 270 30.72 -5.29 13.52
CA PRO A 270 30.93 -6.71 13.31
C PRO A 270 32.20 -6.99 12.50
N GLN A 271 32.92 -8.05 12.86
CA GLN A 271 34.15 -8.42 12.16
C GLN A 271 33.88 -8.65 10.68
N ARG A 272 34.82 -8.19 9.84
CA ARG A 272 34.74 -8.38 8.39
C ARG A 272 34.66 -9.88 8.08
N PRO A 273 33.63 -10.35 7.37
CA PRO A 273 33.57 -11.75 6.97
C PRO A 273 34.74 -12.08 6.04
N GLN A 274 35.34 -13.26 6.20
CA GLN A 274 36.34 -13.72 5.25
C GLN A 274 35.65 -14.15 3.96
N VAL A 275 35.99 -13.47 2.86
CA VAL A 275 35.45 -13.76 1.53
C VAL A 275 36.55 -14.45 0.72
N SER A 276 36.29 -15.66 0.23
CA SER A 276 37.14 -16.32 -0.77
C SER A 276 36.82 -15.73 -2.14
N ILE A 277 37.72 -14.88 -2.65
CA ILE A 277 37.56 -14.28 -3.97
C ILE A 277 37.99 -15.32 -5.02
N PRO A 278 37.14 -15.66 -6.00
CA PRO A 278 37.50 -16.56 -7.10
C PRO A 278 38.69 -16.03 -7.92
N MET A 279 39.48 -16.92 -8.53
CA MET A 279 40.66 -16.52 -9.33
C MET A 279 40.31 -15.76 -10.61
N ASP A 280 39.07 -15.90 -11.09
CA ASP A 280 38.49 -15.23 -12.26
C ASP A 280 37.79 -13.90 -11.91
N ALA A 281 37.87 -13.43 -10.66
CA ALA A 281 37.28 -12.16 -10.26
C ALA A 281 38.13 -10.95 -10.70
N GLU A 282 37.49 -9.98 -11.36
CA GLU A 282 38.10 -8.72 -11.74
C GLU A 282 38.06 -7.70 -10.58
N GLU A 283 39.19 -7.02 -10.32
CA GLU A 283 39.24 -5.95 -9.33
C GLU A 283 38.68 -4.65 -9.91
N CYS A 284 37.61 -4.13 -9.32
CA CYS A 284 36.97 -2.88 -9.74
C CYS A 284 37.16 -1.80 -8.67
N VAL A 285 37.58 -0.60 -9.10
CA VAL A 285 37.62 0.58 -8.24
C VAL A 285 36.32 1.35 -8.38
N LEU A 286 35.64 1.61 -7.25
CA LEU A 286 34.45 2.46 -7.23
C LEU A 286 34.86 3.92 -7.44
N LEU A 287 34.31 4.52 -8.50
CA LEU A 287 34.44 5.95 -8.79
C LEU A 287 33.11 6.66 -8.51
N GLU A 288 33.18 7.95 -8.18
CA GLU A 288 31.97 8.77 -8.05
C GLU A 288 31.32 8.91 -9.43
N PHE A 289 30.02 8.60 -9.50
CA PHE A 289 29.26 8.68 -10.74
C PHE A 289 28.81 10.12 -11.01
N ASP A 290 29.27 10.72 -12.11
CA ASP A 290 28.76 12.00 -12.63
C ASP A 290 27.73 11.76 -13.74
N PRO A 291 26.42 12.01 -13.50
CA PRO A 291 25.35 11.78 -14.48
C PRO A 291 25.48 12.60 -15.77
N ARG A 292 26.29 13.67 -15.77
CA ARG A 292 26.41 14.57 -16.92
C ARG A 292 27.39 14.06 -17.97
N GLN A 293 28.42 13.31 -17.58
CA GLN A 293 29.38 12.74 -18.54
C GLN A 293 28.79 11.62 -19.38
N SER A 294 27.81 10.88 -18.86
CA SER A 294 27.20 9.74 -19.55
C SER A 294 26.30 10.14 -20.74
N GLN A 295 25.73 11.34 -20.76
CA GLN A 295 24.82 11.75 -21.85
C GLN A 295 25.55 12.15 -23.14
N ASN A 296 26.83 12.49 -23.10
CA ASN A 296 27.59 12.89 -24.28
C ASN A 296 28.19 11.72 -25.06
N SER A 297 28.28 10.52 -24.47
CA SER A 297 28.89 9.36 -25.12
C SER A 297 27.93 8.59 -26.04
N ASN A 298 26.61 8.83 -25.94
CA ASN A 298 25.59 8.11 -26.74
C ASN A 298 25.33 8.71 -28.13
N ARG A 299 26.12 9.68 -28.59
CA ARG A 299 25.94 10.30 -29.92
C ARG A 299 26.91 9.86 -31.00
N ASN A 300 27.99 9.14 -30.69
CA ASN A 300 28.98 8.74 -31.69
C ASN A 300 29.28 7.23 -31.69
N ASN A 301 28.86 6.57 -32.77
CA ASN A 301 29.43 5.37 -33.41
C ASN A 301 29.17 3.98 -32.80
N ILE A 302 28.14 3.25 -33.28
CA ILE A 302 28.17 1.77 -33.44
C ILE A 302 27.26 1.30 -34.62
N TYR A 303 27.44 1.83 -35.83
CA TYR A 303 27.05 1.14 -37.08
C TYR A 303 27.90 1.66 -38.24
N ASP A 304 29.21 1.45 -38.17
CA ASP A 304 30.07 1.50 -39.35
C ASP A 304 31.26 0.58 -39.09
N LYS A 305 31.47 -0.34 -40.04
CA LYS A 305 32.44 -1.47 -40.14
C LYS A 305 31.83 -2.84 -39.89
N ASP A 306 31.83 -3.80 -40.82
CA ASP A 306 32.28 -3.93 -42.20
C ASP A 306 31.50 -5.14 -42.76
N ASP A 307 31.13 -5.16 -44.05
CA ASP A 307 31.31 -6.33 -44.93
C ASP A 307 30.67 -6.09 -46.31
N ASP A 308 31.56 -5.91 -47.28
CA ASP A 308 31.32 -5.84 -48.72
C ASP A 308 30.79 -7.16 -49.30
N HIS A 309 29.70 -7.12 -50.09
CA HIS A 309 29.60 -7.92 -51.34
C HIS A 309 28.40 -7.56 -52.24
N HIS A 310 28.74 -7.31 -53.53
CA HIS A 310 27.97 -7.55 -54.77
C HIS A 310 26.98 -6.49 -55.30
N GLN A 311 27.55 -5.47 -55.96
CA GLN A 311 27.40 -5.14 -57.40
C GLN A 311 26.05 -5.41 -58.11
N SER A 312 25.34 -4.34 -58.49
CA SER A 312 24.92 -4.00 -59.87
C SER A 312 24.18 -2.65 -59.93
N GLY A 313 24.66 -1.70 -60.72
CA GLY A 313 23.90 -0.50 -61.13
C GLY A 313 23.15 -0.74 -62.45
N PRO A 314 22.69 0.31 -63.18
CA PRO A 314 22.41 1.69 -62.79
C PRO A 314 21.00 2.16 -63.28
N THR A 315 20.46 3.27 -62.78
CA THR A 315 19.58 4.13 -63.60
C THR A 315 19.47 5.56 -63.07
N GLN A 316 19.72 6.53 -63.96
CA GLN A 316 19.44 7.96 -63.83
C GLN A 316 17.95 8.23 -63.61
N VAL A 317 17.57 9.30 -62.92
CA VAL A 317 17.14 10.59 -63.52
C VAL A 317 16.72 11.62 -62.46
N ASN A 318 16.79 12.88 -62.89
CA ASN A 318 16.75 14.13 -62.17
C ASN A 318 15.36 14.67 -61.74
N CYS A 319 15.44 15.64 -60.81
CA CYS A 319 14.67 16.90 -60.68
C CYS A 319 13.21 16.93 -60.17
N ALA A 320 13.04 17.77 -59.15
CA ALA A 320 12.15 18.95 -59.09
C ALA A 320 11.11 18.98 -57.95
N THR A 321 11.21 20.08 -57.21
CA THR A 321 10.26 20.76 -56.32
C THR A 321 8.80 20.76 -56.78
N HIS A 322 7.89 20.63 -55.81
CA HIS A 322 6.89 21.66 -55.54
C HIS A 322 6.47 21.65 -54.06
#